data_AF-A0A4P6RKV7-F1
#
_entry.id   AF-A0A4P6RKV7-F1
#
_cell.length_a   1.000
_cell.length_b   1.000
_cell.length_c   1.000
_cell.angle_alpha   90.00
_cell.angle_beta   90.00
_cell.angle_gamma   90.00
#
_symmetry.space_group_name_H-M   'P 1'
#
loop_
_entity.id
_entity.type
_entity.pdbx_description
1 polymer ?
#
loop_
_entity_poly.entity_id
_entity_poly.type
_entity_poly.pdbx_seq_one_letter_code
_entity_poly.pdbx_strand_id
1 'polypeptide(L)' 'MNDIEKVFRGLGRTKKVEFVSENIEYASAHAVAEYVKGYLFDVLNDLGDDDYVATYLKDKGYEVTKKENNK' A
#
# COMPACT_ATOMS: atom_id res chain seq x y z
N MET A 1 1.48 11.54 -26.68
CA MET A 1 1.67 10.16 -26.20
C MET A 1 3.11 10.08 -25.72
N ASN A 2 3.29 10.07 -24.40
CA ASN A 2 4.61 10.19 -23.79
C ASN A 2 5.43 8.93 -24.10
N ASP A 3 6.76 9.06 -24.14
CA ASP A 3 7.65 7.93 -24.47
C ASP A 3 7.46 6.74 -23.52
N ILE A 4 7.12 7.02 -22.26
CA ILE A 4 6.82 6.00 -21.25
C ILE A 4 5.58 5.15 -21.61
N GLU A 5 4.54 5.75 -22.19
CA GLU A 5 3.33 5.03 -22.59
C GLU A 5 3.59 4.12 -23.79
N LYS A 6 4.44 4.55 -24.73
CA LYS A 6 4.85 3.75 -25.88
C LYS A 6 5.68 2.55 -25.43
N VAL A 7 6.66 2.78 -24.55
CA VAL A 7 7.50 1.73 -23.97
C VAL A 7 6.61 0.73 -23.22
N PHE A 8 5.76 1.20 -22.31
CA PHE A 8 4.88 0.33 -21.52
C PHE A 8 3.96 -0.52 -22.39
N ARG A 9 3.35 0.04 -23.45
CA ARG A 9 2.46 -0.70 -24.34
C ARG A 9 3.17 -1.84 -25.09
N GLY A 10 4.45 -1.65 -25.43
CA GLY A 10 5.29 -2.65 -26.10
C GLY A 10 5.77 -3.80 -25.20
N LEU A 11 5.61 -3.70 -23.87
CA LEU A 11 6.03 -4.74 -22.95
C LEU A 11 5.06 -5.94 -22.93
N GLY A 12 5.62 -7.14 -22.81
CA GLY A 12 4.88 -8.36 -22.50
C GLY A 12 4.33 -8.36 -21.08
N ARG A 13 3.41 -9.29 -20.76
CA ARG A 13 2.68 -9.30 -19.47
C ARG A 13 3.60 -9.29 -18.24
N THR A 14 4.63 -10.14 -18.19
CA THR A 14 5.58 -10.18 -17.06
C THR A 14 6.38 -8.88 -16.95
N LYS A 15 6.92 -8.38 -18.07
CA LYS A 15 7.69 -7.14 -18.08
C LYS A 15 6.86 -5.91 -17.72
N LYS A 16 5.55 -5.92 -17.99
CA LYS A 16 4.64 -4.86 -17.51
C LYS A 16 4.54 -4.85 -15.99
N VAL A 17 4.53 -6.02 -15.35
CA VAL A 17 4.51 -6.13 -13.88
C VAL A 17 5.81 -5.60 -13.30
N GLU A 18 6.96 -6.05 -13.82
CA GLU A 18 8.29 -5.55 -13.41
C GLU A 18 8.39 -4.03 -13.59
N PHE A 19 7.97 -3.51 -14.74
CA PHE A 19 7.98 -2.08 -15.03
C PHE A 19 7.16 -1.28 -14.01
N VAL A 20 5.95 -1.73 -13.66
CA VAL A 20 5.12 -1.07 -12.64
C VAL A 20 5.77 -1.12 -11.27
N SER A 21 6.37 -2.26 -10.89
CA SER A 21 7.07 -2.42 -9.61
C SER A 21 8.30 -1.50 -9.48
N GLU A 22 9.09 -1.35 -10.54
CA GLU A 22 10.30 -0.51 -10.56
C GLU A 22 9.98 0.99 -10.67
N ASN A 23 8.82 1.36 -11.19
CA ASN A 23 8.46 2.75 -11.53
C ASN A 23 7.19 3.20 -10.78
N ILE A 24 6.99 2.72 -9.56
CA ILE A 24 5.79 3.03 -8.76
C ILE A 24 5.65 4.53 -8.44
N GLU A 25 6.75 5.28 -8.50
CA GLU A 25 6.80 6.74 -8.39
C GLU A 25 5.99 7.48 -9.48
N TYR A 26 5.74 6.85 -10.62
CA TYR A 26 4.89 7.38 -11.69
C TYR A 26 3.41 7.01 -11.51
N ALA A 27 3.08 6.14 -10.56
CA ALA A 27 1.70 5.78 -10.27
C ALA A 27 0.97 6.96 -9.62
N SER A 28 -0.31 7.12 -9.94
CA SER A 28 -1.12 8.14 -9.26
C SER A 28 -1.22 7.79 -7.78
N ALA A 29 -1.26 8.81 -6.92
CA ALA A 29 -1.45 8.62 -5.48
C ALA A 29 -2.71 7.78 -5.17
N HIS A 30 -3.74 7.87 -6.01
CA HIS A 30 -4.94 7.05 -5.91
C HIS A 30 -4.67 5.56 -6.16
N ALA A 31 -3.95 5.21 -7.22
CA ALA A 31 -3.60 3.82 -7.53
C ALA A 31 -2.69 3.19 -6.46
N VAL A 32 -1.74 3.97 -5.94
CA VAL A 32 -0.89 3.54 -4.82
C VAL A 32 -1.74 3.32 -3.56
N ALA A 33 -2.65 4.25 -3.23
CA ALA A 33 -3.51 4.12 -2.07
C ALA A 33 -4.44 2.90 -2.14
N GLU A 34 -5.02 2.59 -3.31
CA GLU A 34 -5.84 1.38 -3.47
C GLU A 34 -5.03 0.09 -3.30
N TYR A 35 -3.81 0.04 -3.85
CA TYR A 35 -2.91 -1.11 -3.68
C TYR A 35 -2.53 -1.28 -2.21
N VAL A 36 -2.08 -0.21 -1.55
CA VAL A 36 -1.65 -0.24 -0.14
C VAL A 36 -2.83 -0.50 0.81
N LYS A 37 -4.06 -0.05 0.50
CA LYS A 37 -5.23 -0.28 1.34
C LYS A 37 -5.50 -1.76 1.60
N GLY A 38 -5.20 -2.64 0.64
CA GLY A 38 -5.31 -4.09 0.79
C GLY A 38 -4.29 -4.68 1.77
N TYR A 39 -3.13 -4.05 1.89
CA TYR A 39 -1.99 -4.52 2.69
C TYR A 39 -1.71 -3.65 3.93
N LEU A 40 -2.50 -2.60 4.16
CA LEU A 40 -2.23 -1.63 5.23
C LEU A 40 -2.16 -2.34 6.58
N PHE A 41 -3.09 -3.25 6.85
CA PHE A 41 -3.07 -4.01 8.10
C PHE A 41 -1.97 -5.08 8.15
N ASP A 42 -1.54 -5.62 7.00
CA ASP A 42 -0.42 -6.57 6.94
C ASP A 42 0.92 -5.86 7.20
N VAL A 43 1.12 -4.68 6.60
CA VAL A 43 2.29 -3.82 6.85
C VAL A 43 2.31 -3.34 8.30
N LEU A 44 1.15 -2.97 8.84
CA LEU A 44 1.02 -2.55 10.24
C LEU A 44 1.27 -3.71 11.22
N ASN A 45 0.89 -4.95 10.86
CA ASN A 45 1.24 -6.14 11.62
C ASN A 45 2.75 -6.45 11.59
N ASP A 46 3.40 -6.29 10.44
CA ASP A 46 4.85 -6.53 10.29
C ASP A 46 5.69 -5.53 11.10
N LEU A 47 5.17 -4.32 11.36
CA LEU A 47 5.82 -3.35 12.25
C LEU A 47 5.82 -3.80 13.72
N GLY A 48 4.92 -4.70 14.11
CA GLY A 48 4.85 -5.25 15.48
C GLY A 48 4.60 -4.21 16.58
N ASP A 49 4.16 -3.00 16.22
CA ASP A 49 3.93 -1.88 17.13
C ASP A 49 2.44 -1.52 17.14
N ASP A 50 1.69 -2.26 17.95
CA ASP A 50 0.24 -2.07 18.14
C ASP A 50 -0.12 -0.65 18.59
N ASP A 51 0.77 0.03 19.32
CA ASP A 51 0.53 1.37 19.85
C ASP A 51 0.63 2.43 18.76
N TYR A 52 1.58 2.29 17.83
CA TYR A 52 1.66 3.12 16.63
C TYR A 52 0.40 2.98 15.76
N VAL A 53 -0.03 1.74 15.52
CA VAL A 53 -1.25 1.44 14.74
C VAL A 53 -2.49 2.04 15.40
N ALA A 54 -2.63 1.87 16.72
CA ALA A 54 -3.74 2.39 17.48
C ALA A 54 -3.80 3.93 17.43
N THR A 55 -2.64 4.60 17.48
CA THR A 55 -2.54 6.07 17.38
C THR A 55 -3.00 6.55 16.01
N TYR A 56 -2.48 5.95 14.94
CA TYR A 56 -2.87 6.29 13.56
C TYR A 56 -4.38 6.15 13.32
N LEU A 57 -4.99 5.07 13.82
CA LEU A 57 -6.44 4.83 13.67
C LEU A 57 -7.27 5.85 14.45
N LYS A 58 -6.85 6.22 15.66
CA LYS A 58 -7.51 7.28 16.45
C LYS A 58 -7.44 8.63 15.76
N ASP A 59 -6.30 9.00 15.19
CA ASP A 59 -6.13 10.25 14.43
C ASP A 59 -7.02 10.32 13.18
N LYS A 60 -7.39 9.17 12.63
CA LYS A 60 -8.35 9.05 11.53
C LYS A 60 -9.82 9.07 11.99
N GLY A 61 -10.08 9.17 13.29
CA GLY A 61 -11.42 9.23 13.87
C GLY A 61 -12.07 7.86 14.12
N TYR A 62 -11.31 6.78 14.08
CA TYR A 62 -11.82 5.45 14.44
C TYR A 62 -11.75 5.23 15.95
N GLU A 63 -12.74 4.54 16.48
CA GLU A 63 -12.70 4.01 17.85
C GLU A 63 -11.82 2.76 17.88
N VAL A 64 -10.83 2.73 18.78
CA VAL A 64 -9.86 1.64 18.91
C VAL A 64 -9.90 1.11 20.34
N THR A 65 -10.20 -0.19 20.49
CA THR A 65 -10.22 -0.88 21.78
C THR A 65 -9.14 -1.95 21.82
N LYS A 66 -8.30 -1.93 22.86
CA LYS A 66 -7.36 -3.03 23.13
C LYS A 66 -8.13 -4.20 23.74
N LYS A 67 -8.05 -5.38 23.12
CA LYS A 67 -8.52 -6.62 23.75
C LYS A 67 -7.37 -7.21 24.55
N GLU A 68 -7.55 -7.35 25.85
CA GLU A 68 -6.65 -8.16 26.67
C GLU A 68 -6.93 -9.63 26.34
N ASN A 69 -5.98 -10.27 25.65
CA ASN A 69 -5.97 -11.71 25.51
C ASN A 69 -5.50 -12.30 26.84
N ASN A 70 -6.44 -12.51 27.77
CA ASN A 70 -6.20 -13.31 28.97
C ASN A 70 -5.94 -14.75 28.53
N LYS A 71 -4.66 -15.10 28.42
CA LYS A 71 -4.19 -16.46 28.13
C LYS A 71 -3.68 -17.11 29.40
#